data_AF-A0A8T0V2H6-F1
#
_entry.id   AF-A0A8T0V2H6-F1
#
_cell.length_a   1.000
_cell.length_b   1.000
_cell.length_c   1.000
_cell.angle_alpha   90.00
_cell.angle_beta   90.00
_cell.angle_gamma   90.00
#
_symmetry.space_group_name_H-M   'P 1'
#
loop_
_entity.id
_entity.type
_entity.pdbx_description
1 polymer ?
#
loop_
_entity_poly.entity_id
_entity_poly.type
_entity_poly.pdbx_seq_one_letter_code
_entity_poly.pdbx_strand_id
1 'polypeptide(L)'
;MIKNYIMNHGMRLSMFNEFSKLKLLAVAETQFASVIVMLKRFLMVKRALQSMVISDAWETYREDNSGLARHVRENSERWWENVAYIVDFTDPIYEMLRVADTDKPCLHLIYEMWDTMIENVKKVIYTKEKKQDDEQSTFFSIVLAILVDRWTKTNTPLHCLAHSLNPRYYHEKWINERAGRNPPPPTRTLRFHK
;
A
#
# COMPACT_ATOMS: atom_id res chain seq x y z
N MET A 1 2.36 -0.09 -20.87
CA MET A 1 2.56 0.85 -21.99
C MET A 1 3.82 1.71 -21.81
N ILE A 2 3.94 2.53 -20.76
CA ILE A 2 5.12 3.41 -20.52
C ILE A 2 6.44 2.63 -20.37
N LYS A 3 6.43 1.56 -19.57
CA LYS A 3 7.60 0.66 -19.43
C LYS A 3 8.08 0.14 -20.78
N ASN A 4 7.20 -0.43 -21.61
CA ASN A 4 7.59 -0.96 -22.92
C ASN A 4 8.11 0.15 -23.85
N TYR A 5 7.48 1.32 -23.80
CA TYR A 5 7.88 2.49 -24.58
C TYR A 5 9.29 3.01 -24.25
N ILE A 6 9.74 2.87 -23.00
CA ILE A 6 11.09 3.28 -22.56
C ILE A 6 12.09 2.13 -22.72
N MET A 7 11.75 0.94 -22.24
CA MET A 7 12.69 -0.17 -22.08
C MET A 7 12.98 -0.92 -23.39
N ASN A 8 12.09 -0.88 -24.38
CA ASN A 8 12.26 -1.63 -25.63
C ASN A 8 12.89 -0.79 -26.76
N HIS A 9 13.19 0.49 -26.52
CA HIS A 9 13.81 1.39 -27.51
C HIS A 9 15.17 1.86 -27.01
N GLY A 10 16.26 1.43 -27.68
CA GLY A 10 17.64 1.61 -27.21
C GLY A 10 18.01 3.06 -26.87
N MET A 11 17.63 4.02 -27.73
CA MET A 11 17.90 5.45 -27.49
C MET A 11 17.16 6.00 -26.27
N ARG A 12 15.89 5.64 -26.08
CA ARG A 12 15.09 6.11 -24.93
C ARG A 12 15.55 5.47 -23.63
N LEU A 13 15.96 4.21 -23.68
CA LEU A 13 16.56 3.51 -22.55
C LEU A 13 17.89 4.16 -22.17
N SER A 14 18.73 4.54 -23.15
CA SER A 14 19.99 5.25 -22.90
C SER A 14 19.73 6.59 -22.20
N MET A 15 18.84 7.43 -22.76
CA MET A 15 18.47 8.72 -22.16
C MET A 15 17.89 8.55 -20.74
N PHE A 16 17.04 7.54 -20.51
CA PHE A 16 16.50 7.28 -19.18
C PHE A 16 17.59 6.88 -18.16
N ASN A 17 18.57 6.08 -18.59
CA ASN A 17 19.65 5.61 -17.72
C ASN A 17 20.61 6.73 -17.30
N GLU A 18 20.67 7.85 -18.03
CA GLU A 18 21.42 9.04 -17.62
C GLU A 18 20.85 9.67 -16.34
N PHE A 19 19.52 9.61 -16.18
CA PHE A 19 18.82 10.22 -15.04
C PHE A 19 18.42 9.22 -13.96
N SER A 20 18.45 7.91 -14.23
CA SER A 20 18.16 6.89 -13.22
C SER A 20 18.96 5.61 -13.39
N LYS A 21 19.53 5.12 -12.29
CA LYS A 21 20.06 3.75 -12.20
C LYS A 21 18.97 2.71 -11.96
N LEU A 22 17.73 3.13 -11.66
CA LEU A 22 16.62 2.24 -11.34
C LEU A 22 15.87 1.84 -12.62
N LYS A 23 15.86 0.55 -12.94
CA LYS A 23 15.05 0.04 -14.05
C LYS A 23 13.56 0.01 -13.68
N LEU A 24 12.70 0.31 -14.66
CA LEU A 24 11.27 0.02 -14.59
C LEU A 24 11.09 -1.51 -14.62
N LEU A 25 10.44 -2.06 -13.59
CA LEU A 25 10.32 -3.51 -13.46
C LEU A 25 9.33 -4.06 -14.49
N ALA A 26 9.70 -5.19 -15.11
CA ALA A 26 8.77 -6.07 -15.78
C ALA A 26 8.15 -6.95 -14.70
N VAL A 27 6.89 -6.74 -14.37
CA VAL A 27 6.22 -7.65 -13.44
C VAL A 27 5.69 -8.83 -14.25
N ALA A 28 6.08 -10.04 -13.84
CA ALA A 28 5.39 -11.26 -14.26
C ALA A 28 3.94 -11.22 -13.76
N GLU A 29 3.03 -11.92 -14.42
CA GLU A 29 1.58 -11.88 -14.19
C GLU A 29 1.14 -12.58 -12.88
N THR A 30 1.88 -12.36 -11.78
CA THR A 30 1.66 -13.07 -10.51
C THR A 30 1.48 -12.10 -9.34
N GLN A 31 0.37 -12.33 -8.64
CA GLN A 31 0.03 -11.94 -7.26
C GLN A 31 -0.37 -10.48 -6.97
N PHE A 32 -1.25 -10.36 -5.97
CA PHE A 32 -2.15 -9.25 -5.57
C PHE A 32 -1.47 -7.90 -5.25
N ALA A 33 -0.14 -7.80 -5.36
CA ALA A 33 0.64 -6.62 -4.99
C ALA A 33 1.49 -6.05 -6.13
N SER A 34 1.55 -6.73 -7.28
CA SER A 34 2.34 -6.32 -8.45
C SER A 34 2.07 -4.88 -8.87
N VAL A 35 0.80 -4.48 -8.91
CA VAL A 35 0.39 -3.12 -9.29
C VAL A 35 0.89 -2.07 -8.31
N ILE A 36 0.74 -2.29 -6.99
CA ILE A 36 1.20 -1.36 -5.96
C ILE A 36 2.73 -1.21 -6.00
N VAL A 37 3.46 -2.33 -6.14
CA VAL A 37 4.92 -2.32 -6.27
C VAL A 37 5.37 -1.55 -7.53
N MET A 38 4.64 -1.71 -8.64
CA MET A 38 4.90 -0.93 -9.85
C MET A 38 4.66 0.56 -9.64
N LEU A 39 3.55 0.95 -9.01
CA LEU A 39 3.24 2.37 -8.74
C LEU A 39 4.28 2.99 -7.82
N LYS A 40 4.70 2.30 -6.76
CA LYS A 40 5.83 2.71 -5.91
C LYS A 40 7.09 2.94 -6.72
N ARG A 41 7.46 1.97 -7.58
CA ARG A 41 8.63 2.07 -8.45
C ARG A 41 8.51 3.23 -9.43
N PHE A 42 7.31 3.49 -9.93
CA PHE A 42 7.03 4.58 -10.86
C PHE A 42 7.23 5.95 -10.19
N LEU A 43 6.78 6.11 -8.94
CA LEU A 43 7.02 7.31 -8.14
C LEU A 43 8.52 7.54 -7.90
N MET A 44 9.30 6.49 -7.62
CA MET A 44 10.76 6.61 -7.43
C MET A 44 11.48 7.14 -8.67
N VAL A 45 10.98 6.84 -9.87
CA VAL A 45 11.58 7.30 -11.13
C VAL A 45 10.90 8.55 -11.71
N LYS A 46 9.90 9.14 -11.02
CA LYS A 46 9.18 10.35 -11.47
C LYS A 46 10.15 11.44 -11.93
N ARG A 47 11.12 11.80 -11.08
CA ARG A 47 12.09 12.86 -11.40
C ARG A 47 12.92 12.53 -12.63
N ALA A 48 13.38 11.28 -12.75
CA ALA A 48 14.14 10.85 -13.92
C ALA A 48 13.32 10.88 -15.21
N LEU A 49 12.04 10.50 -15.15
CA LEU A 49 11.12 10.60 -16.29
C LEU A 49 10.88 12.06 -16.68
N GLN A 50 10.69 12.94 -15.69
CA GLN A 50 10.51 14.37 -15.93
C GLN A 50 11.78 14.99 -16.54
N SER A 51 12.96 14.67 -16.01
CA SER A 51 14.25 15.14 -16.52
C SER A 51 14.55 14.62 -17.92
N MET A 52 14.24 13.36 -18.21
CA MET A 52 14.41 12.78 -19.54
C MET A 52 13.59 13.52 -20.60
N VAL A 53 12.32 13.84 -20.31
CA VAL A 53 11.40 14.50 -21.25
C VAL A 53 11.77 15.96 -21.55
N ILE A 54 12.55 16.61 -20.67
CA ILE A 54 13.00 17.99 -20.85
C ILE A 54 14.47 18.09 -21.30
N SER A 55 15.13 16.96 -21.56
CA SER A 55 16.54 16.94 -21.94
C SER A 55 16.73 17.35 -23.41
N ASP A 56 17.85 18.01 -23.71
CA ASP A 56 18.21 18.38 -25.08
C ASP A 56 18.31 17.15 -26.00
N ALA A 57 18.72 16.01 -25.43
CA ALA A 57 18.75 14.72 -26.11
C ALA A 57 17.34 14.26 -26.56
N TRP A 58 16.31 14.55 -25.76
CA TRP A 58 14.92 14.27 -26.10
C TRP A 58 14.36 15.22 -27.15
N GLU A 59 14.69 16.52 -27.07
CA GLU A 59 14.32 17.52 -28.08
C GLU A 59 14.98 17.23 -29.44
N THR A 60 16.23 16.74 -29.43
CA THR A 60 16.94 16.34 -30.65
C THR A 60 16.38 15.03 -31.24
N TYR A 61 15.87 14.14 -30.38
CA TYR A 61 15.35 12.82 -30.79
C TYR A 61 13.93 12.87 -31.36
N ARG A 62 13.09 13.82 -30.91
CA ARG A 62 11.75 14.03 -31.45
C ARG A 62 11.69 15.37 -32.18
N GLU A 63 11.38 15.36 -33.48
CA GLU A 63 10.97 16.54 -34.24
C GLU A 63 9.62 17.14 -33.76
N ASP A 64 9.12 16.77 -32.56
CA ASP A 64 7.85 17.21 -32.01
C ASP A 64 8.01 18.39 -31.05
N ASN A 65 7.04 19.29 -31.16
CA ASN A 65 6.86 20.57 -30.48
C ASN A 65 7.21 20.53 -28.97
N SER A 66 8.37 21.10 -28.58
CA SER A 66 8.88 21.17 -27.19
C SER A 66 7.88 21.79 -26.19
N GLY A 67 6.95 22.61 -26.67
CA GLY A 67 5.83 23.13 -25.88
C GLY A 67 4.89 22.07 -25.32
N LEU A 68 4.67 20.95 -26.03
CA LEU A 68 3.80 19.86 -25.59
C LEU A 68 4.42 19.07 -24.43
N ALA A 69 5.73 18.85 -24.44
CA ALA A 69 6.45 18.14 -23.37
C ALA A 69 6.38 18.89 -22.04
N ARG A 70 6.57 20.21 -22.08
CA ARG A 70 6.44 21.10 -20.90
C ARG A 70 5.00 21.15 -20.39
N HIS A 71 4.03 21.22 -21.30
CA HIS A 71 2.60 21.18 -20.96
C HIS A 71 2.18 19.84 -20.34
N VAL A 72 2.68 18.71 -20.85
CA VAL A 72 2.43 17.37 -20.28
C VAL A 72 3.03 17.26 -18.88
N ARG A 73 4.21 17.83 -18.62
CA ARG A 73 4.78 17.89 -17.26
C ARG A 73 3.85 18.63 -16.30
N GLU A 74 3.45 19.85 -16.66
CA GLU A 74 2.62 20.72 -15.79
C GLU A 74 1.22 20.15 -15.56
N ASN A 75 0.60 19.55 -16.58
CA ASN A 75 -0.69 18.88 -16.44
C ASN A 75 -0.60 17.47 -15.80
N SER A 76 0.62 16.92 -15.64
CA SER A 76 0.81 15.60 -15.01
C SER A 76 0.93 15.65 -13.48
N GLU A 77 1.12 16.82 -12.86
CA GLU A 77 1.34 16.88 -11.40
C GLU A 77 0.16 16.32 -10.62
N ARG A 78 -1.08 16.66 -11.01
CA ARG A 78 -2.29 16.08 -10.40
C ARG A 78 -2.37 14.56 -10.58
N TRP A 79 -1.89 14.05 -11.72
CA TRP A 79 -1.84 12.61 -11.96
C TRP A 79 -0.83 11.94 -11.01
N TRP A 80 0.35 12.53 -10.82
CA TRP A 80 1.34 12.04 -9.87
C TRP A 80 0.85 12.09 -8.42
N GLU A 81 0.13 13.14 -8.03
CA GLU A 81 -0.50 13.24 -6.71
C GLU A 81 -1.54 12.14 -6.49
N ASN A 82 -2.32 11.79 -7.51
CA ASN A 82 -3.28 10.69 -7.43
C ASN A 82 -2.57 9.34 -7.31
N VAL A 83 -1.48 9.12 -8.06
CA VAL A 83 -0.68 7.89 -7.94
C VAL A 83 -0.04 7.77 -6.56
N ALA A 84 0.53 8.87 -6.04
CA ALA A 84 1.07 8.92 -4.69
C ALA A 84 -0.01 8.59 -3.65
N TYR A 85 -1.18 9.21 -3.77
CA TYR A 85 -2.29 8.93 -2.86
C TYR A 85 -2.73 7.46 -2.90
N ILE A 86 -2.86 6.87 -4.09
CA ILE A 86 -3.17 5.43 -4.24
C ILE A 86 -2.14 4.57 -3.53
N VAL A 87 -0.86 4.86 -3.72
CA VAL A 87 0.22 4.15 -3.03
C VAL A 87 0.10 4.32 -1.52
N ASP A 88 -0.09 5.54 -1.03
CA ASP A 88 -0.11 5.86 0.40
C ASP A 88 -1.22 5.10 1.15
N PHE A 89 -2.45 5.09 0.63
CA PHE A 89 -3.55 4.40 1.34
C PHE A 89 -3.52 2.89 1.14
N THR A 90 -2.91 2.38 0.07
CA THR A 90 -2.76 0.92 -0.14
C THR A 90 -1.53 0.35 0.54
N ASP A 91 -0.60 1.19 0.98
CA ASP A 91 0.65 0.77 1.62
C ASP A 91 0.43 -0.07 2.89
N PRO A 92 -0.43 0.34 3.85
CA PRO A 92 -0.66 -0.46 5.05
C PRO A 92 -1.25 -1.84 4.74
N ILE A 93 -2.07 -1.95 3.69
CA ILE A 93 -2.63 -3.23 3.22
C ILE A 93 -1.50 -4.12 2.71
N TYR A 94 -0.62 -3.57 1.88
CA TYR A 94 0.50 -4.31 1.32
C TYR A 94 1.53 -4.74 2.39
N GLU A 95 1.84 -3.88 3.36
CA GLU A 95 2.73 -4.22 4.48
C GLU A 95 2.16 -5.36 5.32
N MET A 96 0.86 -5.31 5.65
CA MET A 96 0.19 -6.36 6.41
C MET A 96 0.25 -7.71 5.68
N LEU A 97 -0.10 -7.71 4.38
CA LEU A 97 -0.04 -8.91 3.55
C LEU A 97 1.38 -9.47 3.45
N ARG A 98 2.40 -8.61 3.32
CA ARG A 98 3.79 -9.05 3.25
C ARG A 98 4.23 -9.74 4.53
N VAL A 99 3.85 -9.22 5.70
CA VAL A 99 4.19 -9.85 6.98
C VAL A 99 3.46 -11.20 7.13
N ALA A 100 2.20 -11.27 6.72
CA ALA A 100 1.41 -12.50 6.76
C ALA A 100 1.92 -13.60 5.80
N ASP A 101 2.63 -13.22 4.73
CA ASP A 101 3.22 -14.11 3.73
C ASP A 101 4.63 -14.59 4.10
N THR A 102 5.19 -14.17 5.24
CA THR A 102 6.50 -14.68 5.69
C THR A 102 6.39 -16.02 6.42
N ASP A 103 7.45 -16.83 6.38
CA ASP A 103 7.55 -18.09 7.15
C ASP A 103 7.57 -17.91 8.68
N LYS A 104 7.43 -16.67 9.17
CA LYS A 104 7.44 -16.37 10.61
C LYS A 104 6.05 -16.65 11.19
N PRO A 105 5.94 -17.24 12.40
CA PRO A 105 4.66 -17.42 13.05
C PRO A 105 3.95 -16.07 13.30
N CYS A 106 2.96 -15.73 12.47
CA CYS A 106 2.21 -14.48 12.55
C CYS A 106 0.72 -14.69 12.78
N LEU A 107 0.25 -15.95 12.80
CA LEU A 107 -1.17 -16.32 12.94
C LEU A 107 -1.86 -15.64 14.14
N HIS A 108 -1.14 -15.57 15.26
CA HIS A 108 -1.60 -14.95 16.52
C HIS A 108 -1.64 -13.41 16.49
N LEU A 109 -1.11 -12.78 15.44
CA LEU A 109 -1.04 -11.33 15.25
C LEU A 109 -2.03 -10.83 14.18
N ILE A 110 -2.65 -11.73 13.41
CA ILE A 110 -3.46 -11.37 12.24
C ILE A 110 -4.57 -10.37 12.58
N TYR A 111 -5.23 -10.50 13.74
CA TYR A 111 -6.26 -9.56 14.20
C TYR A 111 -5.67 -8.17 14.50
N GLU A 112 -4.59 -8.10 15.27
CA GLU A 112 -3.92 -6.84 15.61
C GLU A 112 -3.37 -6.13 14.37
N MET A 113 -2.77 -6.91 13.46
CA MET A 113 -2.26 -6.40 12.18
C MET A 113 -3.40 -5.86 11.30
N TRP A 114 -4.56 -6.53 11.30
CA TRP A 114 -5.73 -6.11 10.56
C TRP A 114 -6.31 -4.79 11.08
N ASP A 115 -6.48 -4.66 12.40
CA ASP A 115 -6.97 -3.43 13.02
C ASP A 115 -6.01 -2.27 12.78
N THR A 116 -4.71 -2.50 12.98
CA THR A 116 -3.67 -1.50 12.73
C THR A 116 -3.64 -1.08 11.26
N MET A 117 -3.83 -2.02 10.34
CA MET A 117 -3.93 -1.74 8.91
C MET A 117 -5.13 -0.84 8.61
N ILE A 118 -6.33 -1.15 9.12
CA ILE A 118 -7.53 -0.33 8.92
C ILE A 118 -7.33 1.09 9.47
N GLU A 119 -6.76 1.21 10.67
CA GLU A 119 -6.48 2.52 11.28
C GLU A 119 -5.52 3.35 10.43
N ASN A 120 -4.47 2.73 9.89
CA ASN A 120 -3.51 3.43 9.05
C ASN A 120 -4.10 3.81 7.68
N VAL A 121 -4.92 2.95 7.07
CA VAL A 121 -5.68 3.29 5.86
C VAL A 121 -6.60 4.48 6.12
N LYS A 122 -7.34 4.47 7.24
CA LYS A 122 -8.22 5.58 7.65
C LYS A 122 -7.44 6.89 7.76
N LYS A 123 -6.32 6.87 8.50
CA LYS A 123 -5.48 8.06 8.72
C LYS A 123 -5.04 8.70 7.40
N VAL A 124 -4.59 7.91 6.43
CA VAL A 124 -4.16 8.43 5.12
C VAL A 124 -5.33 9.08 4.38
N ILE A 125 -6.48 8.39 4.32
CA ILE A 125 -7.68 8.89 3.63
C ILE A 125 -8.18 10.18 4.28
N TYR A 126 -8.31 10.20 5.60
CA TYR A 126 -8.82 11.36 6.34
C TYR A 126 -7.89 12.56 6.24
N THR A 127 -6.57 12.33 6.24
CA THR A 127 -5.57 13.38 5.99
C THR A 127 -5.75 13.98 4.60
N LYS A 128 -5.95 13.15 3.56
CA LYS A 128 -6.17 13.62 2.19
C LYS A 128 -7.47 14.39 2.04
N GLU A 129 -8.54 13.94 2.70
CA GLU A 129 -9.86 14.56 2.67
C GLU A 129 -10.00 15.74 3.65
N LYS A 130 -8.99 16.00 4.50
CA LYS A 130 -8.99 17.01 5.57
C LYS A 130 -10.15 16.84 6.55
N LYS A 131 -10.41 15.59 6.95
CA LYS A 131 -11.49 15.20 7.86
C LYS A 131 -10.97 14.98 9.28
N GLN A 132 -11.78 15.36 10.26
CA GLN A 132 -11.60 14.95 11.65
C GLN A 132 -12.04 13.50 11.87
N ASP A 133 -11.61 12.90 12.97
CA ASP A 133 -11.75 11.46 13.22
C ASP A 133 -13.20 11.00 13.42
N ASP A 134 -14.07 11.92 13.83
CA ASP A 134 -15.52 11.78 14.03
C ASP A 134 -16.34 12.04 12.76
N GLU A 135 -15.74 12.64 11.72
CA GLU A 135 -16.41 12.86 10.45
C GLU A 135 -16.55 11.57 9.64
N GLN A 136 -17.61 11.48 8.84
CA GLN A 136 -17.83 10.38 7.92
C GLN A 136 -17.12 10.62 6.59
N SER A 137 -16.45 9.60 6.05
CA SER A 137 -15.84 9.61 4.72
C SER A 137 -16.49 8.53 3.85
N THR A 138 -17.16 8.94 2.77
CA THR A 138 -17.78 7.99 1.82
C THR A 138 -16.73 7.09 1.17
N PHE A 139 -15.54 7.63 0.86
CA PHE A 139 -14.46 6.84 0.27
C PHE A 139 -13.92 5.82 1.27
N PHE A 140 -13.64 6.23 2.50
CA PHE A 140 -13.20 5.28 3.54
C PHE A 140 -14.25 4.18 3.79
N SER A 141 -15.54 4.51 3.81
CA SER A 141 -16.60 3.51 4.00
C SER A 141 -16.61 2.45 2.90
N ILE A 142 -16.37 2.84 1.64
CA ILE A 142 -16.24 1.88 0.53
C ILE A 142 -15.00 1.01 0.70
N VAL A 143 -13.85 1.62 1.02
CA VAL A 143 -12.59 0.89 1.26
C VAL A 143 -12.75 -0.09 2.42
N LEU A 144 -13.34 0.34 3.53
CA LEU A 144 -13.61 -0.49 4.70
C LEU A 144 -14.54 -1.65 4.34
N ALA A 145 -15.59 -1.42 3.55
CA ALA A 145 -16.49 -2.48 3.10
C ALA A 145 -15.76 -3.56 2.28
N ILE A 146 -14.86 -3.16 1.37
CA ILE A 146 -14.02 -4.09 0.61
C ILE A 146 -13.09 -4.89 1.53
N LEU A 147 -12.46 -4.21 2.50
CA LEU A 147 -11.59 -4.86 3.47
C LEU A 147 -12.38 -5.87 4.31
N VAL A 148 -13.54 -5.49 4.83
CA VAL A 148 -14.41 -6.38 5.63
C VAL A 148 -14.90 -7.58 4.81
N ASP A 149 -15.35 -7.39 3.56
CA ASP A 149 -15.73 -8.50 2.68
C ASP A 149 -14.56 -9.45 2.42
N ARG A 150 -13.34 -8.92 2.31
CA ARG A 150 -12.14 -9.75 2.18
C ARG A 150 -11.88 -10.53 3.48
N TRP A 151 -11.96 -9.87 4.62
CA TRP A 151 -11.74 -10.47 5.94
C TRP A 151 -12.70 -11.62 6.22
N THR A 152 -14.00 -11.45 5.96
CA THR A 152 -15.00 -12.50 6.21
C THR A 152 -14.74 -13.78 5.42
N LYS A 153 -14.09 -13.68 4.25
CA LYS A 153 -13.68 -14.82 3.43
C LYS A 153 -12.39 -15.48 3.89
N THR A 154 -11.49 -14.74 4.56
CA THR A 154 -10.18 -15.24 4.99
C THR A 154 -10.11 -15.56 6.48
N ASN A 155 -11.08 -15.12 7.27
CA ASN A 155 -11.11 -15.39 8.70
C ASN A 155 -11.49 -16.86 8.94
N THR A 156 -10.69 -17.55 9.76
CA THR A 156 -10.88 -18.96 10.07
C THR A 156 -10.96 -19.14 11.58
N PRO A 157 -11.64 -20.18 12.09
CA PRO A 157 -11.63 -20.49 13.52
C PRO A 157 -10.22 -20.63 14.11
N LEU A 158 -9.25 -21.00 13.28
CA LEU A 158 -7.83 -21.08 13.66
C LEU A 158 -7.22 -19.70 13.95
N HIS A 159 -7.56 -18.67 13.17
CA HIS A 159 -7.17 -17.28 13.48
C HIS A 159 -7.75 -16.84 14.83
N CYS A 160 -9.04 -17.11 15.06
CA CYS A 160 -9.70 -16.80 16.33
C CYS A 160 -8.98 -17.49 17.51
N LEU A 161 -8.72 -18.79 17.39
CA LEU A 161 -8.09 -19.58 18.43
C LEU A 161 -6.66 -19.09 18.72
N ALA A 162 -5.86 -18.82 17.69
CA ALA A 162 -4.50 -18.32 17.86
C ALA A 162 -4.46 -16.96 18.55
N HIS A 163 -5.40 -16.06 18.22
CA HIS A 163 -5.55 -14.76 18.89
C HIS A 163 -5.99 -14.93 20.34
N SER A 164 -7.01 -15.75 20.59
CA SER A 164 -7.52 -16.03 21.93
C SER A 164 -6.51 -16.75 22.82
N LEU A 165 -5.58 -17.53 22.27
CA LEU A 165 -4.57 -18.22 23.08
C LEU A 165 -3.29 -17.40 23.26
N ASN A 166 -3.21 -16.18 22.72
CA ASN A 166 -2.01 -15.35 22.83
C ASN A 166 -1.83 -14.85 24.28
N PRO A 167 -0.79 -15.30 25.02
CA PRO A 167 -0.61 -14.96 26.43
C PRO A 167 -0.41 -13.46 26.68
N ARG A 168 -0.02 -12.68 25.65
CA ARG A 168 0.15 -11.22 25.74
C ARG A 168 -1.12 -10.48 26.17
N TYR A 169 -2.29 -11.07 25.94
CA TYR A 169 -3.57 -10.46 26.31
C TYR A 169 -4.07 -10.90 27.70
N TYR A 170 -3.30 -11.72 28.41
CA TYR A 170 -3.66 -12.26 29.73
C TYR A 170 -2.72 -11.74 30.80
N HIS A 171 -3.28 -11.45 31.98
CA HIS A 171 -2.46 -11.14 33.15
C HIS A 171 -1.70 -12.37 33.63
N GLU A 172 -0.51 -12.18 34.18
CA GLU A 172 0.35 -13.25 34.68
C GLU A 172 -0.36 -14.17 35.70
N LYS A 173 -1.24 -13.60 36.52
CA LYS A 173 -2.11 -14.36 37.44
C LYS A 173 -3.01 -15.35 36.72
N TRP A 174 -3.60 -14.97 35.59
CA TRP A 174 -4.46 -15.86 34.80
C TRP A 174 -3.68 -17.02 34.18
N ILE A 175 -2.44 -16.75 33.75
CA ILE A 175 -1.55 -17.74 33.14
C ILE A 175 -1.07 -18.76 34.18
N ASN A 176 -0.77 -18.30 35.41
CA ASN A 176 -0.12 -19.10 36.44
C ASN A 176 -1.08 -19.71 37.48
N GLU A 177 -2.27 -19.15 37.71
CA GLU A 177 -3.22 -19.65 38.72
C GLU A 177 -4.17 -20.72 38.14
N ARG A 178 -4.22 -21.89 38.78
CA ARG A 178 -5.17 -22.97 38.45
C ARG A 178 -6.58 -22.75 39.03
N ALA A 179 -6.73 -21.91 40.04
CA ALA A 179 -8.00 -21.61 40.70
C ALA A 179 -8.23 -20.09 40.75
N GLY A 180 -9.43 -19.62 40.36
CA GLY A 180 -9.80 -18.19 40.44
C GLY A 180 -9.56 -17.36 39.16
N ARG A 181 -9.49 -17.98 37.98
CA ARG A 181 -9.27 -17.27 36.70
C ARG A 181 -10.32 -16.20 36.44
N ASN A 182 -9.94 -14.94 36.55
CA ASN A 182 -10.73 -13.81 36.06
C ASN A 182 -10.53 -13.67 34.54
N PRO A 183 -11.60 -13.54 33.74
CA PRO A 183 -11.47 -13.40 32.30
C PRO A 183 -10.61 -12.19 31.93
N PRO A 184 -9.87 -12.26 30.80
CA PRO A 184 -9.09 -11.12 30.33
C PRO A 184 -10.02 -9.92 30.09
N PRO A 185 -9.54 -8.68 30.28
CA PRO A 185 -10.30 -7.50 29.90
C PRO A 185 -10.68 -7.59 28.41
N PRO A 186 -11.86 -7.09 28.00
CA PRO A 186 -12.30 -7.18 26.62
C PRO A 186 -11.26 -6.56 25.69
N THR A 187 -10.65 -7.38 24.84
CA THR A 187 -9.61 -6.95 23.90
C THR A 187 -10.20 -5.89 22.97
N ARG A 188 -9.53 -4.75 22.87
CA ARG A 188 -9.95 -3.61 22.03
C ARG A 188 -10.21 -4.00 20.58
N THR A 189 -9.59 -5.10 20.13
CA THR A 189 -9.63 -5.67 18.78
C THR A 189 -10.91 -6.44 18.42
N LEU A 190 -11.85 -6.65 19.36
CA LEU A 190 -13.12 -7.32 19.06
C LEU A 190 -14.24 -6.37 18.60
N ARG A 191 -13.99 -5.07 18.48
CA ARG A 191 -15.04 -4.07 18.15
C ARG A 191 -15.61 -4.20 16.74
N PHE A 192 -14.91 -4.88 15.83
CA PHE A 192 -15.34 -5.08 14.44
C PHE A 192 -15.95 -6.46 14.17
N HIS A 193 -16.24 -7.25 15.22
CA HIS A 193 -16.70 -8.64 15.09
C HIS A 193 -18.10 -8.89 15.64
N LYS A 194 -18.94 -7.85 15.71
CA LYS A 194 -20.38 -7.95 15.99
C LYS A 194 -21.18 -7.39 14.83
#